data_AF-A0A964HIL9-F1
#
_entry.id   AF-A0A964HIL9-F1
#
_cell.length_a   1.000
_cell.length_b   1.000
_cell.length_c   1.000
_cell.angle_alpha   90.00
_cell.angle_beta   90.00
_cell.angle_gamma   90.00
#
_symmetry.space_group_name_H-M   'P 1'
#
loop_
_entity.id
_entity.type
_entity.pdbx_description
1 polymer ?
#
loop_
_entity_poly.entity_id
_entity_poly.type
_entity_poly.pdbx_seq_one_letter_code
_entity_poly.pdbx_strand_id
1 'polypeptide(L)'
;MRALNDTALLALLDDDAPSGDLTTESLGIGVQPARLEFRARQAMTVCASEEAARLFELTGARARRIARSGSAVVAGELILDAEGAAADLHRAWKAAQVLVEWASGIATATAGIVAAANGVAVACTRKN
;
A
#
# COMPACT_ATOMS: atom_id res chain seq x y z
N MET A 1 -0.29 8.64 -13.58
CA MET A 1 0.99 8.20 -12.99
C MET A 1 1.16 6.74 -13.34
N ARG A 2 2.34 6.29 -13.79
CA ARG A 2 2.54 4.88 -14.12
C ARG A 2 2.90 4.16 -12.82
N ALA A 3 2.14 3.12 -12.48
CA ALA A 3 2.43 2.32 -11.29
C ALA A 3 3.81 1.66 -11.40
N LEU A 4 4.40 1.30 -10.25
CA LEU A 4 5.61 0.48 -10.23
C LEU A 4 5.39 -0.84 -10.99
N ASN A 5 6.45 -1.32 -11.66
CA ASN A 5 6.40 -2.61 -12.34
C ASN A 5 6.60 -3.76 -11.34
N ASP A 6 6.23 -4.97 -11.75
CA ASP A 6 6.33 -6.16 -10.90
C ASP A 6 7.77 -6.41 -10.40
N THR A 7 8.80 -6.10 -11.20
CA THR A 7 10.20 -6.25 -10.76
C THR A 7 10.53 -5.37 -9.55
N ALA A 8 10.10 -4.11 -9.56
CA ALA A 8 10.29 -3.21 -8.43
C ALA A 8 9.46 -3.63 -7.21
N LEU A 9 8.24 -4.13 -7.43
CA LEU A 9 7.37 -4.61 -6.34
C LEU A 9 7.92 -5.89 -5.69
N LEU A 10 8.40 -6.85 -6.49
CA LEU A 10 9.05 -8.06 -5.98
C LEU A 10 10.29 -7.70 -5.16
N ALA A 11 11.08 -6.71 -5.61
CA ALA A 11 12.23 -6.23 -4.83
C ALA A 11 11.83 -5.68 -3.45
N LEU A 12 10.66 -5.03 -3.32
CA LEU A 12 10.15 -4.58 -2.02
C LEU A 12 9.74 -5.76 -1.12
N LEU A 13 9.16 -6.82 -1.68
CA LEU A 13 8.81 -8.02 -0.92
C LEU A 13 10.05 -8.76 -0.44
N ASP A 14 11.06 -8.86 -1.28
CA ASP A 14 12.33 -9.54 -0.95
C ASP A 14 13.16 -8.74 0.07
N ASP A 15 13.05 -7.40 0.09
CA ASP A 15 13.69 -6.55 1.11
C ASP A 15 13.06 -6.75 2.51
N ASP A 16 11.73 -6.89 2.58
CA ASP A 16 11.00 -7.06 3.85
C ASP A 16 11.17 -8.47 4.46
N ALA A 17 11.16 -9.52 3.62
CA ALA A 17 11.23 -10.92 4.05
C ALA A 17 12.19 -11.78 3.21
N PRO A 18 13.50 -11.46 3.17
CA PRO A 18 14.48 -12.11 2.28
C PRO A 18 14.67 -13.60 2.54
N SER A 19 14.29 -14.09 3.72
CA SER A 19 14.37 -15.50 4.12
C SER A 19 13.01 -16.07 4.51
N GLY A 20 11.92 -15.42 4.10
CA GLY A 20 10.55 -15.76 4.50
C GLY A 20 10.12 -15.14 5.84
N ASP A 21 8.90 -15.46 6.26
CA ASP A 21 8.30 -14.99 7.52
C ASP A 21 8.30 -16.13 8.56
N LEU A 22 9.36 -16.15 9.37
CA LEU A 22 9.53 -17.13 10.45
C LEU A 22 8.43 -17.04 11.51
N THR A 23 7.78 -15.89 11.68
CA THR A 23 6.72 -15.73 12.68
C THR A 23 5.48 -16.48 12.23
N THR A 24 5.06 -16.27 10.98
CA THR A 24 3.92 -16.99 10.39
C THR A 24 4.18 -18.49 10.32
N GLU A 25 5.41 -18.89 9.97
CA GLU A 25 5.82 -20.30 9.96
C GLU A 25 5.77 -20.92 11.37
N SER A 26 6.41 -20.30 12.35
CA SER A 26 6.52 -20.82 13.72
C SER A 26 5.18 -20.91 14.43
N LEU A 27 4.25 -20.00 14.11
CA LEU A 27 2.88 -20.04 14.64
C LEU A 27 2.00 -21.10 13.95
N GLY A 28 2.44 -21.67 12.82
CA GLY A 28 1.68 -22.69 12.09
C GLY A 28 0.36 -22.17 11.48
N ILE A 29 0.25 -20.85 11.25
CA ILE A 29 -0.98 -20.22 10.77
C ILE A 29 -1.00 -20.03 9.25
N GLY A 30 0.10 -20.28 8.55
CA GLY A 30 0.29 -19.88 7.16
C GLY A 30 -0.79 -20.36 6.18
N VAL A 31 -1.34 -21.57 6.38
CA VAL A 31 -2.37 -22.17 5.52
C VAL A 31 -3.80 -21.72 5.84
N GLN A 32 -3.99 -20.98 6.93
CA GLN A 32 -5.34 -20.57 7.34
C GLN A 32 -5.90 -19.53 6.37
N PRO A 33 -7.18 -19.64 5.96
CA PRO A 33 -7.84 -18.58 5.22
C PRO A 33 -7.89 -17.30 6.04
N ALA A 34 -7.53 -16.18 5.45
CA ALA A 34 -7.49 -14.89 6.11
C ALA A 34 -8.01 -13.77 5.21
N ARG A 35 -8.40 -12.67 5.85
CA ARG A 35 -8.81 -11.42 5.21
C ARG A 35 -8.09 -10.25 5.89
N LEU A 36 -7.65 -9.30 5.08
CA LEU A 36 -6.99 -8.08 5.52
C LEU A 36 -7.67 -6.86 4.88
N GLU A 37 -7.75 -5.77 5.63
CA GLU A 37 -8.29 -4.49 5.16
C GLU A 37 -7.32 -3.36 5.49
N PHE A 38 -7.05 -2.47 4.53
CA PHE A 38 -6.45 -1.17 4.83
C PHE A 38 -7.54 -0.13 4.96
N ARG A 39 -7.59 0.52 6.12
CA ARG A 39 -8.49 1.63 6.40
C ARG A 39 -7.67 2.87 6.70
N ALA A 40 -8.12 4.01 6.19
CA ALA A 40 -7.49 5.29 6.44
C ALA A 40 -7.51 5.58 7.95
N ARG A 41 -6.34 5.70 8.59
CA ARG A 41 -6.30 6.02 10.03
C ARG A 41 -6.77 7.45 10.28
N GLN A 42 -6.51 8.36 9.35
CA GLN A 42 -6.88 9.77 9.37
C GLN A 42 -7.33 10.19 7.96
N ALA A 43 -7.91 11.38 7.82
CA ALA A 43 -8.20 11.92 6.49
C ALA A 43 -6.90 12.06 5.67
N MET A 44 -6.94 11.65 4.41
CA MET A 44 -5.74 11.57 3.56
C MET A 44 -6.11 11.63 2.07
N THR A 45 -5.14 12.00 1.25
CA THR A 45 -5.13 11.70 -0.18
C THR A 45 -4.42 10.36 -0.39
N VAL A 46 -5.17 9.34 -0.79
CA VAL A 46 -4.65 7.99 -1.04
C VAL A 46 -3.63 8.02 -2.17
N CYS A 47 -2.53 7.30 -2.01
CA CYS A 47 -1.53 7.08 -3.04
C CYS A 47 -0.93 5.68 -2.89
N ALA A 48 -0.48 5.12 -4.02
CA ALA A 48 0.09 3.77 -4.15
C ALA A 48 -0.87 2.61 -3.82
N SER A 49 -2.19 2.85 -3.92
CA SER A 49 -3.21 1.80 -3.74
C SER A 49 -3.18 0.72 -4.82
N GLU A 50 -2.68 1.07 -6.00
CA GLU A 50 -2.51 0.19 -7.16
C GLU A 50 -1.36 -0.79 -6.90
N GLU A 51 -0.21 -0.27 -6.49
CA GLU A 51 0.97 -1.03 -6.10
C GLU A 51 0.69 -1.93 -4.90
N ALA A 52 -0.01 -1.42 -3.88
CA ALA A 52 -0.38 -2.21 -2.71
C ALA A 52 -1.25 -3.43 -3.08
N ALA A 53 -2.28 -3.23 -3.90
CA ALA A 53 -3.09 -4.35 -4.40
C ALA A 53 -2.23 -5.35 -5.19
N ARG A 54 -1.31 -4.84 -6.03
CA ARG A 54 -0.42 -5.69 -6.83
C ARG A 54 0.57 -6.50 -5.98
N LEU A 55 1.07 -5.96 -4.87
CA LEU A 55 1.94 -6.68 -3.93
C LEU A 55 1.23 -7.91 -3.35
N PHE A 56 -0.04 -7.80 -2.96
CA PHE A 56 -0.83 -8.95 -2.49
C PHE A 56 -1.09 -9.96 -3.62
N GLU A 57 -1.37 -9.51 -4.84
CA GLU A 57 -1.54 -10.42 -5.98
C GLU A 57 -0.27 -11.21 -6.30
N LEU A 58 0.90 -10.58 -6.19
CA LEU A 58 2.20 -11.21 -6.46
C LEU A 58 2.57 -12.28 -5.43
N THR A 59 2.01 -12.22 -4.21
CA THR A 59 2.17 -13.28 -3.20
C THR A 59 1.14 -14.40 -3.33
N GLY A 60 0.14 -14.28 -4.22
CA GLY A 60 -0.90 -15.29 -4.45
C GLY A 60 -2.26 -14.97 -3.83
N ALA A 61 -2.38 -13.85 -3.10
CA ALA A 61 -3.66 -13.39 -2.57
C ALA A 61 -4.52 -12.73 -3.65
N ARG A 62 -5.84 -12.62 -3.40
CA ARG A 62 -6.74 -11.80 -4.21
C ARG A 62 -6.92 -10.46 -3.53
N ALA A 63 -6.69 -9.36 -4.25
CA ALA A 63 -6.87 -8.02 -3.73
C ALA A 63 -7.95 -7.25 -4.50
N ARG A 64 -8.68 -6.40 -3.79
CA ARG A 64 -9.63 -5.44 -4.36
C ARG A 64 -9.30 -4.04 -3.84
N ARG A 65 -9.05 -3.13 -4.78
CA ARG A 65 -8.89 -1.71 -4.49
C ARG A 65 -10.27 -1.04 -4.43
N ILE A 66 -10.49 -0.22 -3.40
CA ILE A 66 -11.73 0.53 -3.18
C ILE A 66 -11.50 2.02 -3.48
N ALA A 67 -10.42 2.58 -2.96
CA ALA A 67 -9.96 3.94 -3.26
C ALA A 67 -8.76 3.89 -4.21
N ARG A 68 -8.79 4.70 -5.27
CA ARG A 68 -7.67 4.85 -6.22
C ARG A 68 -6.68 5.91 -5.75
N SER A 69 -5.46 5.88 -6.26
CA SER A 69 -4.50 6.97 -6.02
C SER A 69 -5.07 8.32 -6.48
N GLY A 70 -4.91 9.34 -5.64
CA GLY A 70 -5.48 10.67 -5.79
C GLY A 70 -6.87 10.86 -5.16
N SER A 71 -7.54 9.80 -4.69
CA SER A 71 -8.80 9.94 -3.95
C SER A 71 -8.57 10.56 -2.57
N ALA A 72 -9.44 11.49 -2.18
CA ALA A 72 -9.55 11.94 -0.80
C ALA A 72 -10.46 10.97 -0.03
N VAL A 73 -10.02 10.53 1.15
CA VAL A 73 -10.78 9.65 2.04
C VAL A 73 -10.77 10.19 3.48
N VAL A 74 -11.79 9.84 4.26
CA VAL A 74 -11.87 10.20 5.69
C VAL A 74 -11.39 9.07 6.59
N ALA A 75 -11.18 9.36 7.88
CA ALA A 75 -10.79 8.34 8.85
C ALA A 75 -11.80 7.18 8.90
N GLY A 76 -11.29 5.94 8.92
CA GLY A 76 -12.04 4.69 8.92
C GLY A 76 -12.47 4.17 7.55
N GLU A 77 -12.37 4.99 6.50
CA GLU A 77 -12.76 4.62 5.14
C GLU A 77 -11.85 3.53 4.56
N LEU A 78 -12.47 2.57 3.86
CA LEU A 78 -11.77 1.41 3.29
C LEU A 78 -11.01 1.83 2.03
N ILE A 79 -9.71 1.52 1.99
CA ILE A 79 -8.82 1.82 0.87
C ILE A 79 -8.67 0.61 -0.04
N LEU A 80 -8.39 -0.56 0.54
CA LEU A 80 -8.30 -1.85 -0.17
C LEU A 80 -8.60 -2.99 0.80
N ASP A 81 -8.98 -4.13 0.24
CA ASP A 81 -9.08 -5.39 0.96
C ASP A 81 -8.41 -6.53 0.19
N ALA A 82 -7.94 -7.55 0.91
CA ALA A 82 -7.30 -8.72 0.34
C ALA A 82 -7.70 -10.00 1.10
N GLU A 83 -7.79 -11.11 0.36
CA GLU A 83 -8.16 -12.43 0.86
C GLU A 83 -7.24 -13.50 0.29
N GLY A 84 -6.80 -14.45 1.12
CA GLY A 84 -5.85 -15.48 0.74
C GLY A 84 -5.43 -16.34 1.92
N ALA A 85 -4.35 -17.12 1.75
CA ALA A 85 -3.71 -17.77 2.87
C ALA A 85 -3.03 -16.71 3.76
N ALA A 86 -2.99 -16.94 5.08
CA ALA A 86 -2.36 -16.01 6.01
C ALA A 86 -0.89 -15.72 5.66
N ALA A 87 -0.16 -16.71 5.14
CA ALA A 87 1.21 -16.53 4.68
C ALA A 87 1.33 -15.55 3.50
N ASP A 88 0.43 -15.62 2.53
CA ASP A 88 0.46 -14.75 1.35
C ASP A 88 0.13 -13.30 1.76
N LEU A 89 -0.83 -13.13 2.67
CA LEU A 89 -1.20 -11.82 3.20
C LEU A 89 -0.07 -11.22 4.05
N HIS A 90 0.47 -11.96 5.02
CA HIS A 90 1.55 -11.46 5.89
C HIS A 90 2.83 -11.16 5.11
N ARG A 91 3.17 -11.94 4.08
CA ARG A 91 4.34 -11.67 3.25
C ARG A 91 4.26 -10.33 2.52
N ALA A 92 3.06 -9.87 2.15
CA ALA A 92 2.89 -8.61 1.43
C ALA A 92 2.55 -7.42 2.34
N TRP A 93 1.95 -7.67 3.52
CA TRP A 93 1.23 -6.63 4.25
C TRP A 93 2.11 -5.44 4.63
N LYS A 94 3.36 -5.69 5.06
CA LYS A 94 4.18 -4.64 5.63
C LYS A 94 4.75 -3.73 4.55
N ALA A 95 5.29 -4.31 3.48
CA ALA A 95 5.72 -3.58 2.29
C ALA A 95 4.56 -2.75 1.69
N ALA A 96 3.38 -3.35 1.56
CA ALA A 96 2.19 -2.65 1.05
C ALA A 96 1.74 -1.51 1.98
N GLN A 97 1.74 -1.73 3.30
CA GLN A 97 1.37 -0.71 4.29
C GLN A 97 2.35 0.47 4.23
N VAL A 98 3.65 0.20 4.31
CA VAL A 98 4.69 1.25 4.31
C VAL A 98 4.61 2.09 3.03
N LEU A 99 4.43 1.43 1.88
CA LEU A 99 4.29 2.11 0.60
C LEU A 99 3.07 3.06 0.57
N VAL A 100 1.90 2.58 1.01
CA VAL A 100 0.69 3.41 1.07
C VAL A 100 0.83 4.54 2.08
N GLU A 101 1.35 4.28 3.28
CA GLU A 101 1.53 5.30 4.32
C GLU A 101 2.46 6.42 3.83
N TRP A 102 3.63 6.06 3.30
CA TRP A 102 4.62 7.03 2.84
C TRP A 102 4.13 7.83 1.64
N ALA A 103 3.67 7.14 0.59
CA ALA A 103 3.22 7.80 -0.63
C ALA A 103 2.00 8.69 -0.38
N SER A 104 1.06 8.23 0.47
CA SER A 104 -0.14 9.01 0.79
C SER A 104 0.17 10.18 1.71
N GLY A 105 1.16 10.07 2.61
CA GLY A 105 1.66 11.20 3.39
C GLY A 105 2.16 12.34 2.49
N ILE A 106 2.99 11.99 1.49
CA ILE A 106 3.48 12.93 0.48
C ILE A 106 2.32 13.51 -0.34
N ALA A 107 1.41 12.66 -0.82
CA ALA A 107 0.27 13.10 -1.63
C ALA A 107 -0.65 14.05 -0.86
N THR A 108 -0.92 13.76 0.42
CA THR A 108 -1.75 14.59 1.30
C THR A 108 -1.10 15.95 1.54
N ALA A 109 0.20 15.99 1.87
CA ALA A 109 0.93 17.24 2.05
C ALA A 109 0.97 18.05 0.74
N THR A 110 1.20 17.39 -0.38
CA THR A 110 1.20 18.01 -1.72
C THR A 110 -0.17 18.61 -2.06
N ALA A 111 -1.26 17.91 -1.76
CA ALA A 111 -2.62 18.42 -1.97
C ALA A 111 -2.87 19.71 -1.18
N GLY A 112 -2.38 19.79 0.06
CA GLY A 112 -2.43 21.02 0.87
C GLY A 112 -1.66 22.18 0.24
N ILE A 113 -0.45 21.93 -0.29
CA ILE A 113 0.36 22.94 -0.98
C ILE A 113 -0.33 23.41 -2.27
N VAL A 114 -0.85 22.49 -3.07
CA VAL A 114 -1.58 22.82 -4.31
C VAL A 114 -2.81 23.67 -4.02
N ALA A 115 -3.57 23.35 -2.96
CA ALA A 115 -4.71 24.16 -2.54
C ALA A 115 -4.27 25.59 -2.15
N ALA A 116 -3.16 25.72 -1.42
CA ALA A 116 -2.62 27.02 -1.01
C ALA A 116 -2.02 27.83 -2.19
N ALA A 117 -1.52 27.17 -3.23
CA ALA A 117 -0.90 27.80 -4.40
C ALA A 117 -1.90 28.49 -5.35
N ASN A 118 -3.21 28.28 -5.16
CA ASN A 118 -4.30 28.97 -5.86
C ASN A 118 -4.15 29.02 -7.39
N GLY A 119 -3.94 27.86 -8.01
CA GLY A 119 -3.83 27.72 -9.47
C GLY A 119 -2.41 27.86 -10.03
N VAL A 120 -1.41 28.17 -9.19
CA VAL A 120 0.00 28.09 -9.57
C VAL A 120 0.47 26.63 -9.51
N ALA A 121 1.17 26.18 -10.55
CA ALA A 121 1.71 24.83 -10.61
C ALA A 121 2.77 24.58 -9.51
N VAL A 122 2.66 23.45 -8.82
CA VAL A 122 3.62 23.00 -7.79
C VAL A 122 4.48 21.89 -8.38
N ALA A 123 5.80 21.98 -8.20
CA ALA A 123 6.76 20.99 -8.71
C ALA A 123 7.65 20.44 -7.58
N CYS A 124 8.12 19.20 -7.74
CA CYS A 124 9.06 18.58 -6.81
C CYS A 124 10.52 19.02 -7.08
N THR A 125 11.42 18.64 -6.17
CA THR A 125 12.86 18.87 -6.31
C THR A 125 13.61 17.53 -6.41
N ARG A 126 14.96 17.55 -6.50
CA ARG A 126 15.80 16.34 -6.43
C ARG A 126 16.22 15.96 -5.00
N LYS A 127 15.50 16.42 -3.98
CA LYS A 127 15.76 16.13 -2.56
C LYS A 127 14.82 15.01 -2.10
N ASN A 128 15.02 13.82 -2.66
CA ASN A 128 14.22 12.63 -2.41
C ASN A 128 14.84 11.78 -1.30
#